data_AF-A0A238K8Q6-F1
#
_entry.id   AF-A0A238K8Q6-F1
#
_cell.length_a   1.000
_cell.length_b   1.000
_cell.length_c   1.000
_cell.angle_alpha   90.00
_cell.angle_beta   90.00
_cell.angle_gamma   90.00
#
_symmetry.space_group_name_H-M   'P 1'
#
loop_
_entity.id
_entity.type
_entity.pdbx_description
1 polymer ?
#
loop_
_entity_poly.entity_id
_entity_poly.type
_entity_poly.pdbx_seq_one_letter_code
_entity_poly.pdbx_strand_id
1 'polypeptide(L)'
;MTQHNSPKDNSSVWQSGRPDPMTAQYDRLLQSPRGGTYCFTLKAEDRATVLVNGDLLIDMADSDQTDEQSRHVALAPGNHHIQLRYKERNGEASLRLSVGQTLATNTLPDSRAMPHTHLMEIQQSGSKATVV
;
A
#
# COMPACT_ATOMS: atom_id res chain seq x y z
N MET A 1 -1.13 44.62 -39.54
CA MET A 1 -1.96 43.67 -38.75
C MET A 1 -1.24 43.46 -37.42
N THR A 2 -1.59 44.17 -36.35
CA THR A 2 -2.75 43.93 -35.45
C THR A 2 -2.51 42.63 -34.66
N GLN A 3 -1.89 42.74 -33.47
CA GLN A 3 -2.47 42.65 -32.10
C GLN A 3 -2.40 41.21 -31.54
N HIS A 4 -2.23 40.90 -30.25
CA HIS A 4 -1.93 41.54 -28.95
C HIS A 4 -2.15 40.33 -27.96
N ASN A 5 -1.41 40.05 -26.88
CA ASN A 5 -1.41 40.69 -25.56
C ASN A 5 -0.88 39.61 -24.58
N SER A 6 0.30 39.79 -23.97
CA SER A 6 0.49 40.10 -22.54
C SER A 6 0.92 38.94 -21.63
N PRO A 7 1.63 39.26 -20.53
CA PRO A 7 2.79 38.50 -20.06
C PRO A 7 2.50 37.70 -18.79
N LYS A 8 3.41 36.80 -18.41
CA LYS A 8 3.58 36.36 -17.02
C LYS A 8 5.01 35.90 -16.80
N ASP A 9 5.87 36.85 -16.46
CA ASP A 9 6.80 36.59 -15.36
C ASP A 9 5.95 36.33 -14.10
N ASN A 10 6.18 35.20 -13.45
CA ASN A 10 6.06 35.09 -12.00
C ASN A 10 6.79 33.80 -11.57
N SER A 11 8.06 33.96 -11.21
CA SER A 11 8.75 33.19 -10.15
C SER A 11 7.89 32.15 -9.40
N SER A 12 8.23 30.87 -9.52
CA SER A 12 7.84 29.84 -8.54
C SER A 12 8.82 28.68 -8.55
N VAL A 13 9.77 28.82 -7.63
CA VAL A 13 10.62 27.81 -6.99
C VAL A 13 9.90 26.47 -6.81
N TRP A 14 10.05 25.50 -7.72
CA TRP A 14 9.73 24.09 -7.43
C TRP A 14 10.70 23.14 -8.15
N GLN A 15 11.96 23.19 -7.72
CA GLN A 15 12.72 21.95 -7.56
C GLN A 15 12.03 21.17 -6.42
N SER A 16 10.96 20.44 -6.72
CA SER A 16 10.31 19.57 -5.74
C SER A 16 9.97 18.27 -6.44
N GLY A 17 10.60 17.21 -5.93
CA GLY A 17 10.76 15.91 -6.57
C GLY A 17 9.54 15.48 -7.36
N ARG A 18 9.76 15.19 -8.66
CA ARG A 18 8.81 14.39 -9.40
C ARG A 18 8.53 13.14 -8.55
N PRO A 19 7.28 12.84 -8.20
CA PRO A 19 6.99 11.54 -7.60
C PRO A 19 7.57 10.49 -8.55
N ASP A 20 8.39 9.57 -8.03
CA ASP A 20 8.92 8.45 -8.79
C ASP A 20 7.78 7.83 -9.62
N PRO A 21 8.01 7.44 -10.89
CA PRO A 21 6.98 6.76 -11.66
C PRO A 21 6.53 5.52 -10.88
N MET A 22 5.25 5.49 -10.52
CA MET A 22 4.61 4.39 -9.81
C MET A 22 3.85 3.55 -10.82
N THR A 23 3.96 2.23 -10.72
CA THR A 23 3.24 1.33 -11.63
C THR A 23 1.79 1.14 -11.18
N ALA A 24 1.57 1.06 -9.88
CA ALA A 24 0.23 0.97 -9.31
C ALA A 24 0.14 1.66 -7.94
N GLN A 25 -1.02 2.26 -7.68
CA GLN A 25 -1.42 2.72 -6.36
C GLN A 25 -2.85 2.24 -6.09
N TYR A 26 -3.06 1.72 -4.88
CA TYR A 26 -4.36 1.29 -4.41
C TYR A 26 -4.68 1.98 -3.09
N ASP A 27 -5.85 2.61 -3.06
CA ASP A 27 -6.41 3.27 -1.88
C ASP A 27 -7.66 2.50 -1.43
N ARG A 28 -7.67 2.06 -0.17
CA ARG A 28 -8.73 1.24 0.41
C ARG A 28 -9.07 1.68 1.82
N LEU A 29 -10.34 1.53 2.18
CA LEU A 29 -10.82 1.82 3.52
C LEU A 29 -10.96 0.52 4.31
N LEU A 30 -10.22 0.40 5.41
CA LEU A 30 -10.36 -0.69 6.37
C LEU A 30 -11.27 -0.26 7.51
N GLN A 31 -12.40 -0.95 7.67
CA GLN A 31 -13.32 -0.70 8.77
C GLN A 31 -12.90 -1.52 10.00
N SER A 32 -12.66 -0.83 11.11
CA SER A 32 -12.38 -1.42 12.41
C SER A 32 -13.47 -1.03 13.41
N PRO A 33 -14.65 -1.68 13.42
CA PRO A 33 -15.76 -1.23 14.26
C PRO A 33 -15.49 -1.32 15.77
N ARG A 34 -14.56 -2.18 16.20
CA ARG A 34 -14.22 -2.42 17.62
C ARG A 34 -12.76 -2.11 17.96
N GLY A 35 -11.96 -1.66 17.00
CA GLY A 35 -10.51 -1.67 17.15
C GLY A 35 -9.94 -3.09 17.21
N GLY A 36 -8.62 -3.20 17.24
CA GLY A 36 -7.92 -4.47 17.43
C GLY A 36 -6.54 -4.50 16.79
N THR A 37 -5.87 -5.65 16.90
CA THR A 37 -4.60 -5.89 16.22
C THR A 37 -4.88 -6.45 14.84
N TYR A 38 -4.29 -5.85 13.81
CA TYR A 38 -4.41 -6.25 12.41
C TYR A 38 -3.04 -6.69 11.90
N CYS A 39 -2.99 -7.83 11.22
CA CYS A 39 -1.83 -8.33 10.52
C CYS A 39 -1.95 -7.95 9.04
N PHE A 40 -0.97 -7.20 8.54
CA PHE A 40 -0.79 -6.86 7.13
C PHE A 40 0.33 -7.72 6.59
N THR A 41 0.00 -8.59 5.64
CA THR A 41 0.96 -9.44 4.92
C THR A 41 1.07 -8.92 3.49
N LEU A 42 2.22 -8.35 3.17
CA LEU A 42 2.56 -7.88 1.83
C LEU A 42 3.50 -8.92 1.20
N LYS A 43 3.27 -9.23 -0.07
CA LYS A 43 4.13 -10.06 -0.91
C LYS A 43 4.36 -9.32 -2.23
N ALA A 44 5.61 -9.07 -2.60
CA ALA A 44 5.96 -8.36 -3.82
C ALA A 44 7.29 -8.87 -4.38
N GLU A 45 7.47 -8.79 -5.70
CA GLU A 45 8.77 -9.05 -6.36
C GLU A 45 9.67 -7.81 -6.35
N ASP A 46 9.12 -6.67 -6.75
CA ASP A 46 9.82 -5.39 -6.74
C ASP A 46 9.43 -4.55 -5.51
N ARG A 47 9.79 -3.26 -5.56
CA ARG A 47 9.50 -2.28 -4.52
C ARG A 47 7.99 -2.11 -4.28
N ALA A 48 7.56 -2.36 -3.04
CA ALA A 48 6.21 -2.12 -2.57
C ALA A 48 6.18 -1.41 -1.21
N THR A 49 5.24 -0.50 -1.02
CA THR A 49 5.10 0.28 0.21
C THR A 49 3.65 0.30 0.68
N VAL A 50 3.39 0.01 1.96
CA VAL A 50 2.07 0.09 2.60
C VAL A 50 2.06 1.21 3.62
N LEU A 51 1.08 2.10 3.50
CA LEU A 51 0.78 3.14 4.47
C LEU A 51 -0.60 2.91 5.09
N VAL A 52 -0.72 3.21 6.38
CA VAL A 52 -1.96 3.15 7.14
C VAL A 52 -2.21 4.50 7.80
N ASN A 53 -3.31 5.17 7.43
CA ASN A 53 -3.62 6.57 7.80
C ASN A 53 -2.54 7.58 7.39
N GLY A 54 -1.70 7.24 6.42
CA GLY A 54 -0.55 8.05 6.00
C GLY A 54 0.76 7.68 6.68
N ASP A 55 0.75 6.83 7.72
CA ASP A 55 1.94 6.33 8.38
C ASP A 55 2.53 5.12 7.64
N LEU A 56 3.84 5.10 7.44
CA LEU A 56 4.55 4.02 6.79
C LEU A 56 4.54 2.75 7.66
N LEU A 57 3.90 1.69 7.18
CA LEU A 57 3.82 0.40 7.89
C LEU A 57 4.83 -0.62 7.36
N ILE A 58 4.89 -0.77 6.03
CA ILE A 58 5.81 -1.69 5.35
C ILE A 58 6.49 -0.91 4.23
N ASP A 59 7.82 -0.96 4.18
CA ASP A 59 8.62 -0.49 3.05
C ASP A 59 9.50 -1.63 2.58
N MET A 60 9.08 -2.30 1.51
CA MET A 60 9.92 -3.28 0.83
C MET A 60 10.83 -2.54 -0.14
N ALA A 61 12.12 -2.85 -0.05
CA ALA A 61 13.09 -2.40 -1.03
C ALA A 61 12.88 -3.13 -2.38
N ASP A 62 13.52 -2.61 -3.42
CA ASP A 62 13.68 -3.30 -4.68
C ASP A 62 14.44 -4.62 -4.45
N SER A 63 13.91 -5.74 -4.93
CA SER A 63 14.49 -7.07 -4.77
C SER A 63 14.38 -7.80 -6.11
N ASP A 64 15.31 -8.70 -6.41
CA ASP A 64 15.22 -9.59 -7.57
C ASP A 64 14.42 -10.87 -7.26
N GLN A 65 13.79 -10.95 -6.08
CA GLN A 65 13.03 -12.10 -5.60
C GLN A 65 11.69 -11.69 -4.99
N THR A 66 10.71 -12.61 -5.01
CA THR A 66 9.46 -12.39 -4.28
C THR A 66 9.68 -12.44 -2.77
N ASP A 67 9.61 -11.29 -2.12
CA ASP A 67 9.69 -11.14 -0.67
C ASP A 67 8.29 -11.08 -0.06
N GLU A 68 8.14 -11.63 1.15
CA GLU A 68 6.93 -11.52 1.96
C GLU A 68 7.26 -10.90 3.32
N GLN A 69 6.54 -9.83 3.68
CA GLN A 69 6.67 -9.17 4.96
C GLN A 69 5.31 -9.05 5.64
N SER A 70 5.27 -9.43 6.92
CA SER A 70 4.09 -9.28 7.77
C SER A 70 4.35 -8.26 8.88
N ARG A 71 3.37 -7.39 9.15
CA ARG A 71 3.40 -6.42 10.27
C ARG A 71 2.08 -6.41 11.01
N HIS A 72 2.16 -6.38 12.33
CA HIS A 72 1.00 -6.22 13.20
C HIS A 72 0.87 -4.74 13.60
N VAL A 73 -0.32 -4.18 13.47
CA VAL A 73 -0.63 -2.81 13.89
C VAL A 73 -1.92 -2.79 14.71
N ALA A 74 -1.89 -2.07 15.82
CA ALA A 74 -3.09 -1.82 16.61
C ALA A 74 -3.87 -0.67 15.96
N LEU A 75 -5.11 -0.94 15.57
CA LEU A 75 -6.02 0.03 15.00
C LEU A 75 -7.12 0.37 16.02
N ALA A 76 -7.40 1.67 16.15
CA ALA A 76 -8.49 2.16 16.97
C ALA A 76 -9.85 1.82 16.34
N PRO A 77 -10.96 1.90 17.08
CA PRO A 77 -12.28 1.80 16.46
C PRO A 77 -12.49 2.95 15.45
N GLY A 78 -12.85 2.63 14.22
CA GLY A 78 -13.10 3.61 13.15
C GLY A 78 -12.71 3.11 11.77
N ASN A 79 -12.60 4.04 10.84
CA ASN A 79 -12.16 3.78 9.47
C ASN A 79 -10.68 4.14 9.33
N HIS A 80 -9.91 3.27 8.69
CA HIS A 80 -8.49 3.48 8.43
C HIS A 80 -8.18 3.47 6.95
N HIS A 81 -7.39 4.44 6.50
CA HIS A 81 -7.02 4.55 5.10
C HIS A 81 -5.77 3.70 4.83
N ILE A 82 -5.89 2.70 3.97
CA ILE A 82 -4.79 1.83 3.57
C ILE A 82 -4.37 2.22 2.16
N GLN A 83 -3.12 2.62 2.02
CA GLN A 83 -2.53 2.95 0.72
C GLN A 83 -1.41 1.96 0.42
N LEU A 84 -1.55 1.23 -0.68
CA LEU A 84 -0.53 0.34 -1.23
C LEU A 84 0.06 0.99 -2.48
N ARG A 85 1.37 1.15 -2.51
CA ARG A 85 2.12 1.68 -3.64
C ARG A 85 3.05 0.59 -4.15
N TYR A 86 3.09 0.39 -5.46
CA TYR A 86 3.94 -0.61 -6.09
C TYR A 86 4.64 -0.01 -7.32
N LYS A 87 5.92 -0.34 -7.45
CA LYS A 87 6.76 0.07 -8.56
C LYS A 87 7.40 -1.16 -9.14
N GLU A 88 6.94 -1.53 -10.33
CA GLU A 88 7.59 -2.56 -11.13
C GLU A 88 8.87 -2.05 -11.74
N ARG A 89 9.91 -2.87 -11.70
CA ARG A 89 11.17 -2.60 -12.36
C ARG A 89 11.33 -3.47 -13.61
N ASN A 90 11.04 -4.77 -13.51
CA ASN A 90 11.31 -5.74 -14.57
C ASN A 90 10.15 -6.74 -14.78
N GLY A 91 9.62 -6.82 -16.01
CA GLY A 91 8.84 -7.98 -16.43
C GLY A 91 7.39 -8.03 -15.95
N GLU A 92 7.09 -9.02 -15.11
CA GLU A 92 5.73 -9.36 -14.65
C GLU A 92 5.46 -8.82 -13.25
N ALA A 93 4.28 -8.23 -13.08
CA ALA A 93 3.84 -7.68 -11.82
C ALA A 93 3.40 -8.82 -10.92
N SER A 94 4.01 -8.98 -9.75
CA SER A 94 3.43 -9.80 -8.68
C SER A 94 3.36 -8.99 -7.40
N LEU A 95 2.14 -8.65 -7.01
CA LEU A 95 1.83 -7.94 -5.77
C LEU A 95 0.62 -8.58 -5.11
N ARG A 96 0.73 -8.87 -3.81
CA ARG A 96 -0.39 -9.30 -2.99
C ARG A 96 -0.31 -8.64 -1.62
N LEU A 97 -1.38 -7.98 -1.21
CA LEU A 97 -1.57 -7.51 0.16
C LEU A 97 -2.77 -8.23 0.75
N SER A 98 -2.57 -8.91 1.87
CA SER A 98 -3.64 -9.52 2.65
C SER A 98 -3.67 -8.86 4.03
N VAL A 99 -4.86 -8.46 4.48
CA VAL A 99 -5.08 -7.88 5.80
C VAL A 99 -6.04 -8.75 6.57
N GLY A 100 -5.65 -9.14 7.78
CA GLY A 100 -6.53 -9.86 8.69
C GLY A 100 -6.49 -9.31 10.10
N GLN A 101 -7.60 -9.43 10.82
CA GLN A 101 -7.63 -9.06 12.25
C GLN A 101 -7.19 -10.25 13.09
N THR A 102 -6.16 -10.05 13.92
CA THR A 102 -5.75 -11.00 14.95
C THR A 102 -6.77 -10.92 16.08
N LEU A 103 -7.62 -11.94 16.19
CA LEU A 103 -8.56 -12.02 17.30
C LEU A 103 -7.77 -12.38 18.57
N ALA A 104 -7.86 -11.56 19.61
CA ALA A 104 -7.41 -11.95 20.95
C ALA A 104 -8.39 -13.04 21.44
N THR A 105 -8.03 -14.30 21.28
CA THR A 105 -8.81 -15.39 21.86
C THR A 105 -8.60 -15.35 23.38
N ASN A 106 -9.59 -14.85 24.13
CA ASN A 106 -9.62 -14.88 25.60
C ASN A 106 -9.90 -16.30 26.16
N THR A 107 -9.53 -17.32 25.40
CA THR A 107 -9.64 -18.75 25.72
C THR A 107 -8.32 -19.38 25.32
N LEU A 108 -7.70 -20.10 26.25
CA LEU A 108 -6.39 -20.74 26.12
C LEU A 108 -6.18 -21.32 24.70
N PRO A 109 -5.15 -20.89 23.94
CA PRO A 109 -4.93 -21.38 22.60
C PRO A 109 -4.33 -22.80 22.66
N ASP A 110 -5.09 -23.81 22.27
CA ASP A 110 -4.48 -25.05 21.77
C ASP A 110 -3.69 -24.69 20.51
N SER A 111 -2.38 -24.86 20.63
CA SER A 111 -1.35 -24.39 19.72
C SER A 111 -1.49 -24.95 18.30
N ARG A 112 -2.06 -24.19 17.34
CA ARG A 112 -1.56 -24.14 15.94
C ARG A 112 -2.19 -23.18 14.95
N ALA A 113 -3.14 -22.32 15.32
CA ALA A 113 -3.62 -21.28 14.41
C ALA A 113 -4.19 -20.11 15.22
N MET A 114 -3.58 -18.94 15.10
CA MET A 114 -4.27 -17.71 15.54
C MET A 114 -5.44 -17.51 14.58
N PRO A 115 -6.70 -17.44 15.03
CA PRO A 115 -7.80 -17.15 14.13
C PRO A 115 -7.62 -15.71 13.60
N HIS A 116 -7.21 -15.60 12.33
CA HIS A 116 -7.16 -14.35 11.61
C HIS A 116 -8.38 -14.26 10.72
N THR A 117 -9.25 -13.28 10.95
CA THR A 117 -10.34 -12.99 10.01
C THR A 117 -9.74 -12.31 8.79
N HIS A 118 -9.87 -12.88 7.60
CA HIS A 118 -9.46 -12.23 6.35
C HIS A 118 -10.43 -11.07 6.05
N LEU A 119 -9.92 -9.84 6.06
CA LEU A 119 -10.72 -8.64 5.92
C LEU A 119 -10.56 -7.95 4.57
N MET A 120 -9.37 -8.07 3.98
CA MET A 120 -9.07 -7.39 2.73
C MET A 120 -7.95 -8.10 1.98
N GLU A 121 -8.10 -8.19 0.66
CA GLU A 121 -7.02 -8.59 -0.25
C GLU A 121 -6.91 -7.60 -1.42
N ILE A 122 -5.68 -7.24 -1.77
CA ILE A 122 -5.33 -6.61 -3.04
C ILE A 122 -4.37 -7.55 -3.75
N GLN A 123 -4.63 -7.85 -5.02
CA GLN A 123 -3.75 -8.69 -5.83
C GLN A 123 -3.57 -8.10 -7.22
N GLN A 124 -2.32 -8.02 -7.68
CA GLN A 124 -1.94 -7.68 -9.04
C GLN A 124 -1.08 -8.83 -9.57
N SER A 125 -1.45 -9.35 -10.73
CA SER A 125 -0.69 -10.35 -11.47
C SER A 125 -0.80 -10.05 -12.97
N GLY A 126 0.33 -9.94 -13.68
CA GLY A 126 0.33 -9.83 -15.15
C GLY A 126 1.56 -9.17 -15.74
N SER A 127 1.84 -9.46 -17.01
CA SER A 127 2.94 -8.88 -17.77
C SER A 127 2.54 -7.49 -18.29
N LYS A 128 3.17 -6.41 -17.75
CA LYS A 128 2.92 -4.99 -18.08
C LYS A 128 1.46 -4.54 -17.97
N ALA A 129 1.14 -3.80 -16.91
CA ALA A 129 0.06 -2.81 -16.98
C ALA A 129 0.42 -1.76 -18.05
N THR A 130 -0.06 -1.95 -19.27
CA THR A 130 -0.11 -0.86 -20.25
C THR A 130 -1.22 0.06 -19.77
N VAL A 131 -0.85 1.21 -19.21
CA VAL A 131 -1.78 2.33 -19.04
C VAL A 131 -2.28 2.68 -20.45
N VAL A 132 -3.57 2.43 -20.69
CA VAL A 132 -4.33 3.08 -21.76
C VAL A 132 -5.11 4.25 -21.17
#